data_AF-A0A1F3Y988-F1
#
_entry.id   AF-A0A1F3Y988-F1
#
_cell.length_a   1.000
_cell.length_b   1.000
_cell.length_c   1.000
_cell.angle_alpha   90.00
_cell.angle_beta   90.00
_cell.angle_gamma   90.00
#
_symmetry.space_group_name_H-M   'P 1'
#
loop_
_entity.id
_entity.type
_entity.pdbx_description
1 polymer ?
#
loop_
_entity_poly.entity_id
_entity_poly.type
_entity_poly.pdbx_seq_one_letter_code
_entity_poly.pdbx_strand_id
1 'polypeptide(L)'
;MTRIKLRCARQHSISPFVNLPTFQEKRMKSTALILTMSAFAAGSAFAADPATIDWSKIPESSVALFYPGQSSYEWLRDRGHRGAGGVKKDETCVKCHDGKEQTMGEKIVKGGPLEPMPVKGKNGYIALKFQAAYDAKNAYFRFQWPTAAKYPGTEYPYYRFDGKEWKIYGFPRLDQVVQEGKQPPLYEDRMSLMIDDGKVPGFAQQGCWLTCHNGERDMPGVASKEDAQKAIKKNDIRKYLPAARNDPSDWSTAKSPEEIAKIKAAGGFADLIQWRAARSNAIGGVDDGYVLEFRNFDSGKNHFASNMDAKTKQPRFMFDAAKFGSKAVTADQLRKKDNYLIKDVNGIPFDANAGWKEGDMLPRYFLQPKDVTGSA
;
A
#
# COMPACT_ATOMS: atom_id res chain seq x y z
N MET A 1 -10.52 11.30 11.44
CA MET A 1 -9.06 11.11 11.64
C MET A 1 -8.86 9.78 12.34
N THR A 2 -8.61 8.71 11.59
CA THR A 2 -8.35 7.40 12.17
C THR A 2 -6.85 7.18 12.27
N ARG A 3 -6.41 6.55 13.36
CA ARG A 3 -5.08 6.73 13.98
C ARG A 3 -4.29 5.41 13.88
N ILE A 4 -3.01 5.49 13.51
CA ILE A 4 -2.13 4.34 13.30
C ILE A 4 -1.09 4.31 14.41
N LYS A 5 -0.89 3.17 15.07
CA LYS A 5 0.15 2.96 16.09
C LYS A 5 1.18 1.98 15.55
N LEU A 6 2.39 2.48 15.34
CA LEU A 6 3.54 1.72 14.82
C LEU A 6 4.28 1.06 15.99
N ARG A 7 4.65 -0.22 15.86
CA ARG A 7 5.63 -0.90 16.72
C ARG A 7 6.46 -1.85 15.88
N CYS A 8 7.66 -1.43 15.52
CA CYS A 8 8.66 -2.33 14.93
C CYS A 8 9.39 -3.10 16.03
N ALA A 9 9.53 -4.41 15.86
CA ALA A 9 10.30 -5.28 16.73
C ALA A 9 11.35 -6.03 15.91
N ARG A 10 12.63 -5.72 16.14
CA ARG A 10 13.73 -6.71 16.20
C ARG A 10 15.03 -6.04 16.64
N GLN A 11 15.53 -6.47 17.80
CA GLN A 11 16.93 -6.34 18.21
C GLN A 11 17.72 -7.46 17.52
N HIS A 12 18.86 -7.14 16.91
CA HIS A 12 19.96 -8.08 16.76
C HIS A 12 21.20 -7.44 17.39
N SER A 13 21.76 -8.14 18.37
CA SER A 13 22.99 -7.80 19.08
C SER A 13 24.19 -8.05 18.16
N ILE A 14 25.08 -7.07 18.05
CA ILE A 14 26.40 -7.24 17.43
C ILE A 14 27.45 -6.88 18.49
N SER A 15 28.22 -7.88 18.93
CA SER A 15 29.45 -7.70 19.70
C SER A 15 30.55 -7.09 18.83
N PRO A 16 31.38 -6.16 19.32
CA PRO A 16 32.60 -5.78 18.62
C PRO A 16 33.82 -6.47 19.24
N PHE A 17 34.54 -7.25 18.43
CA PHE A 17 35.96 -7.55 18.63
C PHE A 17 36.72 -6.77 17.57
N VAL A 18 37.49 -5.75 17.97
CA VAL A 18 38.60 -5.22 17.16
C VAL A 18 39.72 -4.74 18.08
N ASN A 19 40.92 -5.28 17.85
CA ASN A 19 42.20 -4.90 18.44
C ASN A 19 42.60 -3.46 18.05
N LEU A 20 43.08 -2.67 19.01
CA LEU A 20 43.77 -1.39 18.78
C LEU A 20 45.29 -1.56 19.00
N PRO A 21 46.16 -0.98 18.17
CA PRO A 21 47.58 -0.85 18.47
C PRO A 21 47.84 0.36 19.39
N THR A 22 48.75 0.14 20.33
CA THR A 22 49.27 1.07 21.33
C THR A 22 49.92 2.31 20.73
N PHE A 23 49.51 3.50 21.18
CA PHE A 23 50.24 4.75 21.01
C PHE A 23 50.47 5.43 22.37
N GLN A 24 51.65 6.02 22.49
CA GLN A 24 52.35 6.41 23.71
C GLN A 24 51.66 7.49 24.56
N GLU A 25 51.75 7.31 25.89
CA GLU A 25 51.34 8.26 26.91
C GLU A 25 52.15 9.56 26.86
N LYS A 26 51.45 10.70 26.85
CA LYS A 26 51.98 11.96 27.38
C LYS A 26 51.10 12.39 28.57
N ARG A 27 51.71 12.34 29.75
CA ARG A 27 51.18 12.89 31.01
C ARG A 27 50.72 14.34 30.81
N MET A 28 49.45 14.61 31.12
CA MET A 28 48.98 15.96 31.40
C MET A 28 48.15 15.99 32.68
N LYS A 29 48.36 17.06 33.44
CA LYS A 29 48.13 17.24 34.88
C LYS A 29 46.68 17.05 35.31
N SER A 30 46.51 16.37 36.44
CA SER A 30 45.25 16.25 37.19
C SER A 30 44.66 17.62 37.53
N THR A 31 43.43 17.84 37.09
CA THR A 31 42.51 18.79 37.73
C THR A 31 41.26 17.97 38.08
N ALA A 32 40.98 17.86 39.37
CA ALA A 32 39.86 17.08 39.89
C ALA A 32 38.53 17.67 39.41
N LEU A 33 37.82 16.94 38.56
CA LEU A 33 36.43 17.24 38.23
C LEU A 33 35.55 16.35 39.11
N ILE A 34 34.80 17.00 40.02
CA ILE A 34 33.79 16.37 40.86
C ILE A 34 32.76 15.70 39.93
N LEU A 35 32.74 14.36 39.91
CA LEU A 35 31.67 13.59 39.28
C LEU A 35 30.42 13.74 40.14
N THR A 36 29.51 14.63 39.76
CA THR A 36 28.10 14.50 40.13
C THR A 36 27.54 13.30 39.39
N MET A 37 27.32 12.19 40.10
CA MET A 37 26.53 11.05 39.63
C MET A 37 25.09 11.53 39.36
N SER A 38 24.82 11.97 38.14
CA SER A 38 23.46 12.07 37.63
C SER A 38 22.98 10.65 37.38
N ALA A 39 22.12 10.15 38.26
CA ALA A 39 21.39 8.91 38.06
C ALA A 39 20.57 9.04 36.76
N PHE A 40 21.04 8.44 35.67
CA PHE A 40 20.22 8.19 34.49
C PHE A 40 19.17 7.15 34.88
N ALA A 41 18.00 7.62 35.29
CA ALA A 41 16.81 6.80 35.24
C ALA A 41 16.60 6.45 33.76
N ALA A 42 16.92 5.21 33.39
CA ALA A 42 16.53 4.62 32.12
C ALA A 42 15.00 4.42 32.13
N GLY A 43 14.27 5.54 32.02
CA GLY A 43 12.85 5.52 31.74
C GLY A 43 12.67 4.92 30.36
N SER A 44 11.91 3.84 30.27
CA SER A 44 11.41 3.31 29.01
C SER A 44 10.80 4.47 28.22
N ALA A 45 11.50 4.98 27.22
CA ALA A 45 10.95 5.96 26.30
C ALA A 45 9.75 5.28 25.61
N PHE A 46 8.55 5.53 26.10
CA PHE A 46 7.33 5.10 25.44
C PHE A 46 7.28 5.88 24.13
N ALA A 47 7.06 5.14 23.03
CA ALA A 47 6.74 5.74 21.75
C ALA A 47 5.65 6.80 21.94
N ALA A 48 5.82 7.99 21.38
CA ALA A 48 4.74 8.97 21.40
C ALA A 48 3.51 8.35 20.74
N ASP A 49 2.33 8.49 21.34
CA ASP A 49 1.09 8.18 20.63
C ASP A 49 1.01 9.17 19.46
N PRO A 50 0.95 8.76 18.19
CA PRO A 50 0.86 9.71 17.08
C PRO A 50 -0.34 10.68 17.19
N ALA A 51 -1.36 10.34 17.99
CA ALA A 51 -2.44 11.25 18.36
C ALA A 51 -2.02 12.43 19.27
N THR A 52 -0.85 12.33 19.90
CA THR A 52 -0.25 13.36 20.77
C THR A 52 0.78 14.22 20.05
N ILE A 53 1.15 13.88 18.81
CA ILE A 53 2.03 14.71 17.99
C ILE A 53 1.30 16.00 17.63
N ASP A 54 1.87 17.13 18.06
CA ASP A 54 1.42 18.46 17.66
C ASP A 54 1.88 18.75 16.23
N TRP A 55 1.11 18.25 15.26
CA TRP A 55 1.41 18.42 13.84
C TRP A 55 1.41 19.88 13.37
N SER A 56 0.89 20.83 14.16
CA SER A 56 0.96 22.25 13.82
C SER A 56 2.39 22.80 13.89
N LYS A 57 3.27 22.13 14.64
CA LYS A 57 4.69 22.49 14.80
C LYS A 57 5.62 21.77 13.83
N ILE A 58 5.11 20.79 13.08
CA ILE A 58 5.90 20.02 12.13
C ILE A 58 5.81 20.72 10.77
N PRO A 59 6.94 21.02 10.10
CA PRO A 59 6.91 21.62 8.76
C PRO A 59 6.09 20.77 7.77
N GLU A 60 5.22 21.43 7.01
CA GLU A 60 4.44 20.82 5.94
C GLU A 60 5.15 21.02 4.60
N SER A 61 5.34 19.92 3.87
CA SER A 61 5.80 19.92 2.48
C SER A 61 4.63 19.58 1.57
N SER A 62 4.56 20.23 0.40
CA SER A 62 3.61 19.87 -0.64
C SER A 62 4.30 19.03 -1.71
N VAL A 63 3.86 17.80 -1.90
CA VAL A 63 4.35 16.86 -2.91
C VAL A 63 3.36 16.82 -4.08
N ALA A 64 3.84 17.12 -5.27
CA ALA A 64 3.07 17.01 -6.51
C ALA A 64 2.87 15.54 -6.87
N LEU A 65 1.63 15.06 -6.79
CA LEU A 65 1.24 13.76 -7.37
C LEU A 65 0.47 14.00 -8.64
N PHE A 66 0.78 13.24 -9.69
CA PHE A 66 0.05 13.30 -10.95
C PHE A 66 -0.39 11.91 -11.42
N TYR A 67 -1.36 11.91 -12.33
CA TYR A 67 -1.90 10.70 -12.93
C TYR A 67 -0.96 10.17 -14.03
N PRO A 68 -0.30 9.01 -13.85
CA PRO A 68 0.77 8.58 -14.75
C PRO A 68 0.29 7.75 -15.94
N GLY A 69 -1.00 7.38 -15.97
CA GLY A 69 -1.53 6.39 -16.92
C GLY A 69 -0.77 5.06 -16.85
N GLN A 70 -0.74 4.36 -17.98
CA GLN A 70 -0.05 3.11 -18.24
C GLN A 70 1.42 3.32 -18.69
N SER A 71 2.16 4.18 -17.98
CA SER A 71 3.60 4.41 -18.26
C SER A 71 4.46 3.30 -17.66
N SER A 72 4.70 2.25 -18.44
CA SER A 72 5.50 1.10 -18.01
C SER A 72 7.01 1.36 -18.06
N TYR A 73 7.76 0.53 -17.33
CA TYR A 73 9.21 0.43 -17.34
C TYR A 73 9.75 0.29 -18.77
N GLU A 74 9.08 -0.54 -19.59
CA GLU A 74 9.41 -0.75 -20.99
C GLU A 74 9.16 0.50 -21.82
N TRP A 75 7.97 1.11 -21.68
CA TRP A 75 7.64 2.33 -22.42
C TRP A 75 8.59 3.49 -22.09
N LEU A 76 8.95 3.66 -20.82
CA LEU A 76 9.90 4.67 -20.37
C LEU A 76 11.29 4.53 -21.02
N ARG A 77 11.62 3.33 -21.50
CA ARG A 77 12.88 2.97 -22.17
C ARG A 77 12.70 2.80 -23.68
N ASP A 78 11.50 2.93 -24.21
CA ASP A 78 11.25 2.82 -25.64
C ASP A 78 11.31 4.19 -26.33
N ARG A 79 11.51 4.19 -27.66
CA ARG A 79 11.47 5.38 -28.51
C ARG A 79 10.16 6.17 -28.40
N GLY A 80 9.06 5.53 -27.99
CA GLY A 80 7.79 6.19 -27.69
C GLY A 80 7.88 7.22 -26.55
N HIS A 81 8.86 7.09 -25.65
CA HIS A 81 9.18 8.07 -24.63
C HIS A 81 10.39 8.91 -25.07
N ARG A 82 10.19 10.22 -25.30
CA ARG A 82 11.25 11.14 -25.74
C ARG A 82 12.47 11.16 -24.80
N GLY A 83 12.25 10.94 -23.50
CA GLY A 83 13.31 10.88 -22.48
C GLY A 83 13.99 9.52 -22.33
N ALA A 84 13.68 8.52 -23.16
CA ALA A 84 14.15 7.15 -22.98
C ALA A 84 15.67 6.99 -22.95
N GLY A 85 16.41 7.80 -23.72
CA GLY A 85 17.88 7.79 -23.69
C GLY A 85 18.45 8.19 -22.33
N GLY A 86 17.80 9.13 -21.64
CA GLY A 86 18.17 9.54 -20.28
C GLY A 86 17.81 8.48 -19.24
N VAL A 87 16.59 7.92 -19.32
CA VAL A 87 16.13 6.87 -18.39
C VAL A 87 17.02 5.62 -18.45
N LYS A 88 17.49 5.22 -19.64
CA LYS A 88 18.46 4.11 -19.79
C LYS A 88 19.82 4.37 -19.16
N LYS A 89 20.15 5.63 -18.89
CA LYS A 89 21.38 6.10 -18.24
C LYS A 89 21.11 6.57 -16.81
N ASP A 90 20.00 6.11 -16.22
CA ASP A 90 19.58 6.44 -14.86
C ASP A 90 19.42 7.94 -14.60
N GLU A 91 18.94 8.71 -15.59
CA GLU A 91 18.49 10.07 -15.33
C GLU A 91 17.16 10.09 -14.55
N THR A 92 17.02 11.06 -13.66
CA THR A 92 15.81 11.22 -12.85
C THR A 92 14.64 11.76 -13.68
N CYS A 93 13.41 11.39 -13.30
CA CYS A 93 12.20 11.89 -13.99
C CYS A 93 12.13 13.42 -13.98
N VAL A 94 12.48 14.04 -12.84
CA VAL A 94 12.43 15.50 -12.64
C VAL A 94 13.38 16.25 -13.56
N LYS A 95 14.50 15.65 -14.00
CA LYS A 95 15.42 16.31 -14.95
C LYS A 95 14.71 16.80 -16.23
N CYS A 96 13.69 16.07 -16.69
CA CYS A 96 12.91 16.41 -17.88
C CYS A 96 11.49 16.96 -17.55
N HIS A 97 10.94 16.57 -16.39
CA HIS A 97 9.55 16.79 -16.01
C HIS A 97 9.32 17.76 -14.85
N ASP A 98 10.37 18.40 -14.32
CA ASP A 98 10.23 19.38 -13.24
C ASP A 98 9.19 20.47 -13.57
N GLY A 99 8.24 20.66 -12.66
CA GLY A 99 7.13 21.62 -12.78
C GLY A 99 6.05 21.27 -13.81
N LYS A 100 6.09 20.08 -14.43
CA LYS A 100 5.13 19.65 -15.46
C LYS A 100 4.14 18.60 -14.97
N GLU A 101 4.23 18.16 -13.72
CA GLU A 101 3.44 17.08 -13.15
C GLU A 101 1.93 17.33 -13.33
N GLN A 102 1.46 18.53 -12.98
CA GLN A 102 0.05 18.89 -13.11
C GLN A 102 -0.43 18.86 -14.56
N THR A 103 0.25 19.59 -15.46
CA THR A 103 -0.16 19.68 -16.87
C THR A 103 -0.09 18.32 -17.57
N MET A 104 0.90 17.50 -17.22
CA MET A 104 1.05 16.14 -17.73
C MET A 104 -0.08 15.25 -17.24
N GLY A 105 -0.36 15.23 -15.93
CA GLY A 105 -1.43 14.41 -15.37
C GLY A 105 -2.82 14.80 -15.88
N GLU A 106 -3.11 16.10 -15.97
CA GLU A 106 -4.36 16.63 -16.55
C GLU A 106 -4.52 16.30 -18.04
N LYS A 107 -3.42 16.13 -18.76
CA LYS A 107 -3.44 15.66 -20.15
C LYS A 107 -3.68 14.15 -20.23
N ILE A 108 -2.90 13.35 -19.49
CA ILE A 108 -2.96 11.88 -19.55
C ILE A 108 -4.35 11.38 -19.10
N VAL A 109 -4.92 11.95 -18.05
CA VAL A 109 -6.21 11.49 -17.49
C VAL A 109 -7.38 11.64 -18.46
N LYS A 110 -7.25 12.50 -19.49
CA LYS A 110 -8.27 12.69 -20.54
C LYS A 110 -8.26 11.59 -21.60
N GLY A 111 -7.24 10.73 -21.60
CA GLY A 111 -7.08 9.63 -22.55
C GLY A 111 -5.86 9.79 -23.45
N GLY A 112 -5.60 8.76 -24.25
CA GLY A 112 -4.51 8.71 -25.24
C GLY A 112 -3.73 7.41 -25.17
N PRO A 113 -2.53 7.33 -25.77
CA PRO A 113 -1.75 6.10 -25.81
C PRO A 113 -1.41 5.52 -24.42
N LEU A 114 -1.23 6.39 -23.42
CA LEU A 114 -0.97 6.00 -22.03
C LEU A 114 -2.25 5.82 -21.20
N GLU A 115 -3.42 6.17 -21.71
CA GLU A 115 -4.70 5.99 -21.02
C GLU A 115 -5.76 5.62 -22.06
N PRO A 116 -5.76 4.36 -22.54
CA PRO A 116 -6.69 3.93 -23.58
C PRO A 116 -8.15 3.86 -23.08
N MET A 117 -8.36 3.79 -21.77
CA MET A 117 -9.67 3.69 -21.13
C MET A 117 -9.84 4.76 -20.03
N PRO A 118 -9.97 6.06 -20.39
CA PRO A 118 -10.00 7.14 -19.43
C PRO A 118 -11.22 7.08 -18.50
N VAL A 119 -10.98 7.26 -17.20
CA VAL A 119 -12.05 7.29 -16.19
C VAL A 119 -12.58 8.71 -16.03
N LYS A 120 -13.85 8.92 -16.40
CA LYS A 120 -14.52 10.23 -16.27
C LYS A 120 -14.44 10.78 -14.84
N GLY A 121 -14.04 12.05 -14.73
CA GLY A 121 -13.98 12.79 -13.46
C GLY A 121 -12.81 12.41 -12.53
N LYS A 122 -11.82 11.66 -13.03
CA LYS A 122 -10.60 11.35 -12.27
C LYS A 122 -9.68 12.56 -12.23
N ASN A 123 -9.06 12.80 -11.08
CA ASN A 123 -8.09 13.89 -10.92
C ASN A 123 -6.80 13.54 -11.67
N GLY A 124 -6.33 14.47 -12.51
CA GLY A 124 -5.01 14.39 -13.13
C GLY A 124 -3.87 14.75 -12.18
N TYR A 125 -4.17 15.47 -11.11
CA TYR A 125 -3.19 16.03 -10.18
C TYR A 125 -3.75 16.12 -8.75
N ILE A 126 -2.88 15.93 -7.77
CA ILE A 126 -3.15 16.13 -6.34
C ILE A 126 -1.91 16.78 -5.71
N ALA A 127 -2.10 17.91 -5.03
CA ALA A 127 -1.11 18.45 -4.11
C ALA A 127 -1.21 17.71 -2.77
N LEU A 128 -0.32 16.75 -2.55
CA LEU A 128 -0.28 15.96 -1.33
C LEU A 128 0.47 16.75 -0.25
N LYS A 129 -0.22 17.09 0.83
CA LYS A 129 0.43 17.62 2.03
C LYS A 129 1.09 16.48 2.78
N PHE A 130 2.37 16.65 3.10
CA PHE A 130 3.21 15.66 3.76
C PHE A 130 3.92 16.28 4.95
N GLN A 131 3.91 15.56 6.07
CA GLN A 131 4.68 15.89 7.26
C GLN A 131 5.35 14.61 7.78
N ALA A 132 6.56 14.75 8.28
CA ALA A 132 7.30 13.66 8.92
C ALA A 132 7.77 14.10 10.31
N ALA A 133 7.59 13.22 11.29
CA ALA A 133 8.12 13.36 12.64
C ALA A 133 8.75 12.04 13.05
N TYR A 134 9.65 12.04 14.03
CA TYR A 134 10.24 10.81 14.54
C TYR A 134 10.57 10.94 16.02
N ASP A 135 10.64 9.80 16.70
CA ASP A 135 11.25 9.64 18.01
C ASP A 135 12.37 8.61 17.95
N ALA A 136 12.92 8.20 19.10
CA ALA A 136 14.01 7.22 19.15
C ALA A 136 13.62 5.82 18.62
N LYS A 137 12.33 5.53 18.40
CA LYS A 137 11.80 4.21 18.07
C LYS A 137 10.97 4.19 16.79
N ASN A 138 10.36 5.30 16.40
CA ASN A 138 9.37 5.34 15.32
C ASN A 138 9.58 6.55 14.41
N ALA A 139 9.30 6.33 13.13
CA ALA A 139 9.00 7.40 12.19
C ALA A 139 7.48 7.52 12.01
N TYR A 140 6.99 8.74 11.92
CA TYR A 140 5.58 9.06 11.77
C TYR A 140 5.39 9.86 10.48
N PHE A 141 4.52 9.36 9.61
CA PHE A 141 4.21 10.00 8.33
C PHE A 141 2.76 10.44 8.32
N ARG A 142 2.52 11.72 8.03
CA ARG A 142 1.17 12.27 7.85
C ARG A 142 0.99 12.71 6.41
N PHE A 143 -0.04 12.14 5.80
CA PHE A 143 -0.45 12.39 4.43
C PHE A 143 -1.84 13.02 4.44
N GLN A 144 -2.03 14.13 3.73
CA GLN A 144 -3.33 14.77 3.61
C GLN A 144 -3.59 15.21 2.17
N TRP A 145 -4.74 14.83 1.65
CA TRP A 145 -5.22 15.21 0.33
C TRP A 145 -6.76 15.34 0.37
N PRO A 146 -7.34 16.18 -0.50
CA PRO A 146 -8.78 16.16 -0.70
C PRO A 146 -9.18 14.91 -1.48
N THR A 147 -10.22 14.20 -1.03
CA THR A 147 -10.82 13.14 -1.85
C THR A 147 -11.57 13.75 -3.03
N ALA A 148 -11.53 13.09 -4.19
CA ALA A 148 -12.27 13.52 -5.39
C ALA A 148 -13.77 13.23 -5.27
N ALA A 149 -14.14 12.29 -4.40
CA ALA A 149 -15.53 11.93 -4.17
C ALA A 149 -16.23 12.95 -3.27
N LYS A 150 -17.56 13.08 -3.42
CA LYS A 150 -18.39 13.90 -2.51
C LYS A 150 -18.57 13.26 -1.12
N TYR A 151 -18.00 12.08 -0.93
CA TYR A 151 -18.12 11.23 0.26
C TYR A 151 -16.74 10.62 0.55
N PRO A 152 -16.47 10.21 1.80
CA PRO A 152 -15.26 9.45 2.11
C PRO A 152 -15.15 8.21 1.22
N GLY A 153 -13.96 7.93 0.68
CA GLY A 153 -13.70 6.73 -0.12
C GLY A 153 -13.60 5.46 0.73
N THR A 154 -14.49 5.24 1.69
CA THR A 154 -14.46 4.13 2.66
C THR A 154 -15.21 2.88 2.18
N GLU A 155 -15.71 2.92 0.95
CA GLU A 155 -16.51 1.85 0.36
C GLU A 155 -15.67 0.87 -0.46
N TYR A 156 -16.01 -0.41 -0.39
CA TYR A 156 -15.41 -1.49 -1.18
C TYR A 156 -16.52 -2.44 -1.65
N PRO A 157 -16.32 -3.28 -2.68
CA PRO A 157 -17.34 -4.23 -3.11
C PRO A 157 -17.98 -5.04 -1.98
N TYR A 158 -19.23 -5.43 -2.20
CA TYR A 158 -20.05 -6.20 -1.28
C TYR A 158 -20.36 -7.58 -1.84
N TYR A 159 -20.84 -8.49 -0.99
CA TYR A 159 -21.68 -9.60 -1.40
C TYR A 159 -23.14 -9.17 -1.25
N ARG A 160 -23.92 -9.23 -2.32
CA ARG A 160 -25.35 -8.93 -2.38
C ARG A 160 -26.12 -10.23 -2.64
N PHE A 161 -27.15 -10.47 -1.83
CA PHE A 161 -28.03 -11.61 -1.99
C PHE A 161 -29.01 -11.36 -3.14
N ASP A 162 -29.12 -12.29 -4.09
CA ASP A 162 -30.01 -12.18 -5.26
C ASP A 162 -31.36 -12.90 -5.07
N GLY A 163 -31.66 -13.32 -3.84
CA GLY A 163 -32.82 -14.17 -3.51
C GLY A 163 -32.49 -15.66 -3.47
N LYS A 164 -31.33 -16.08 -3.99
CA LYS A 164 -30.87 -17.48 -3.98
C LYS A 164 -29.44 -17.62 -3.47
N GLU A 165 -28.53 -16.78 -3.95
CA GLU A 165 -27.10 -16.85 -3.67
C GLU A 165 -26.48 -15.46 -3.45
N TRP A 166 -25.25 -15.45 -2.96
CA TRP A 166 -24.49 -14.23 -2.66
C TRP A 166 -23.51 -13.93 -3.81
N LYS A 167 -23.75 -12.81 -4.51
CA LYS A 167 -22.94 -12.37 -5.65
C LYS A 167 -22.20 -11.08 -5.34
N ILE A 168 -21.09 -10.83 -6.03
CA ILE A 168 -20.34 -9.57 -5.86
C ILE A 168 -21.19 -8.41 -6.39
N TYR A 169 -21.26 -7.34 -5.61
CA TYR A 169 -21.89 -6.08 -5.96
C TYR A 169 -20.88 -4.93 -5.91
N GLY A 170 -20.76 -4.23 -7.04
CA GLY A 170 -19.80 -3.17 -7.29
C GLY A 170 -18.37 -3.65 -7.51
N PHE A 171 -17.61 -2.87 -8.28
CA PHE A 171 -16.25 -3.21 -8.72
C PHE A 171 -15.39 -1.93 -8.86
N PRO A 172 -14.06 -2.05 -9.02
CA PRO A 172 -13.20 -0.92 -9.34
C PRO A 172 -13.65 -0.22 -10.63
N ARG A 173 -13.37 1.09 -10.75
CA ARG A 173 -13.80 1.88 -11.91
C ARG A 173 -13.29 1.34 -13.24
N LEU A 174 -12.09 0.75 -13.28
CA LEU A 174 -11.49 0.20 -14.51
C LEU A 174 -12.00 -1.21 -14.85
N ASP A 175 -12.80 -1.83 -13.99
CA ASP A 175 -13.36 -3.14 -14.28
C ASP A 175 -14.37 -3.05 -15.44
N GLN A 176 -14.30 -4.00 -16.36
CA GLN A 176 -15.14 -4.03 -17.57
C GLN A 176 -16.63 -3.96 -17.22
N VAL A 177 -17.08 -4.64 -16.17
CA VAL A 177 -18.51 -4.65 -15.79
C VAL A 177 -19.00 -3.28 -15.31
N VAL A 178 -18.09 -2.42 -14.81
CA VAL A 178 -18.39 -1.03 -14.42
C VAL A 178 -18.34 -0.11 -15.63
N GLN A 179 -17.37 -0.32 -16.52
CA GLN A 179 -17.29 0.42 -17.79
C GLN A 179 -18.53 0.21 -18.66
N GLU A 180 -19.10 -1.00 -18.63
CA GLU A 180 -20.35 -1.35 -19.31
C GLU A 180 -21.62 -0.86 -18.56
N GLY A 181 -21.48 -0.23 -17.40
CA GLY A 181 -22.60 0.28 -16.60
C GLY A 181 -23.44 -0.80 -15.89
N LYS A 182 -23.00 -2.07 -15.91
CA LYS A 182 -23.74 -3.20 -15.32
C LYS A 182 -23.58 -3.28 -13.79
N GLN A 183 -22.52 -2.70 -13.24
CA GLN A 183 -22.26 -2.64 -11.80
C GLN A 183 -21.78 -1.24 -11.40
N PRO A 184 -22.04 -0.81 -10.15
CA PRO A 184 -21.58 0.50 -9.70
C PRO A 184 -20.06 0.51 -9.44
N PRO A 185 -19.41 1.68 -9.61
CA PRO A 185 -18.05 1.86 -9.13
C PRO A 185 -18.04 1.91 -7.60
N LEU A 186 -17.56 0.84 -6.97
CA LEU A 186 -17.33 0.76 -5.53
C LEU A 186 -15.85 0.44 -5.32
N TYR A 187 -15.12 1.42 -4.81
CA TYR A 187 -13.71 1.26 -4.56
C TYR A 187 -13.19 2.33 -3.62
N GLU A 188 -12.23 1.92 -2.79
CA GLU A 188 -11.74 2.71 -1.68
C GLU A 188 -10.65 3.71 -2.08
N ASP A 189 -10.51 4.77 -1.28
CA ASP A 189 -9.32 5.60 -1.25
C ASP A 189 -8.14 4.81 -0.67
N ARG A 190 -6.95 5.07 -1.21
CA ARG A 190 -5.70 4.40 -0.81
C ARG A 190 -4.55 5.38 -0.82
N MET A 191 -3.65 5.22 0.15
CA MET A 191 -2.33 5.86 0.14
C MET A 191 -1.27 4.76 0.16
N SER A 192 -0.23 4.92 -0.65
CA SER A 192 0.87 3.96 -0.73
C SER A 192 2.19 4.70 -0.62
N LEU A 193 3.10 4.15 0.18
CA LEU A 193 4.47 4.62 0.34
C LEU A 193 5.39 3.47 -0.03
N MET A 194 6.36 3.75 -0.89
CA MET A 194 7.41 2.79 -1.26
C MET A 194 8.76 3.34 -0.79
N ILE A 195 9.52 2.53 -0.07
CA ILE A 195 10.79 2.92 0.55
C ILE A 195 11.87 1.93 0.12
N ASP A 196 13.04 2.46 -0.19
CA ASP A 196 14.27 1.70 -0.44
C ASP A 196 15.33 2.19 0.54
N ASP A 197 16.18 1.28 1.01
CA ASP A 197 17.32 1.58 1.88
C ASP A 197 18.59 1.97 1.11
N GLY A 198 18.46 2.16 -0.21
CA GLY A 198 19.52 2.53 -1.14
C GLY A 198 20.12 1.34 -1.91
N LYS A 199 19.55 0.15 -1.75
CA LYS A 199 20.09 -1.09 -2.35
C LYS A 199 19.32 -1.55 -3.58
N VAL A 200 18.14 -0.99 -3.86
CA VAL A 200 17.41 -1.26 -5.09
C VAL A 200 18.01 -0.46 -6.25
N PRO A 201 18.61 -1.11 -7.27
CA PRO A 201 19.24 -0.39 -8.37
C PRO A 201 18.25 0.51 -9.12
N GLY A 202 18.62 1.78 -9.30
CA GLY A 202 17.83 2.78 -10.02
C GLY A 202 16.68 3.40 -9.22
N PHE A 203 16.41 2.97 -7.98
CA PHE A 203 15.24 3.44 -7.24
C PHE A 203 15.35 4.92 -6.86
N ALA A 204 16.53 5.38 -6.48
CA ALA A 204 16.78 6.80 -6.21
C ALA A 204 16.48 7.70 -7.42
N GLN A 205 16.60 7.18 -8.64
CA GLN A 205 16.42 7.93 -9.88
C GLN A 205 15.00 7.83 -10.44
N GLN A 206 14.40 6.64 -10.37
CA GLN A 206 13.17 6.30 -11.09
C GLN A 206 12.00 5.95 -10.16
N GLY A 207 12.28 5.76 -8.86
CA GLY A 207 11.28 5.47 -7.84
C GLY A 207 10.40 4.28 -8.18
N CYS A 208 9.10 4.41 -7.90
CA CYS A 208 8.14 3.31 -8.06
C CYS A 208 7.88 2.90 -9.51
N TRP A 209 8.30 3.67 -10.53
CA TRP A 209 8.20 3.26 -11.94
C TRP A 209 9.01 2.01 -12.27
N LEU A 210 10.05 1.72 -11.49
CA LEU A 210 10.76 0.43 -11.55
C LEU A 210 9.83 -0.77 -11.34
N THR A 211 8.63 -0.56 -10.82
CA THR A 211 7.69 -1.63 -10.47
C THR A 211 6.42 -1.62 -11.31
N CYS A 212 6.41 -0.91 -12.43
CA CYS A 212 5.26 -0.81 -13.33
C CYS A 212 5.66 -1.41 -14.67
N HIS A 213 5.33 -2.66 -14.94
CA HIS A 213 5.71 -3.32 -16.19
C HIS A 213 4.51 -3.65 -17.07
N ASN A 214 4.78 -3.84 -18.37
CA ASN A 214 3.84 -4.52 -19.24
C ASN A 214 3.49 -5.92 -18.69
N GLY A 215 2.31 -6.42 -19.02
CA GLY A 215 1.81 -7.70 -18.50
C GLY A 215 1.17 -7.64 -17.12
N GLU A 216 1.48 -6.63 -16.31
CA GLU A 216 0.80 -6.40 -15.03
C GLU A 216 -0.70 -6.18 -15.21
N ARG A 217 -1.48 -6.56 -14.18
CA ARG A 217 -2.89 -6.21 -14.12
C ARG A 217 -3.05 -4.69 -14.25
N ASP A 218 -3.96 -4.28 -15.13
CA ASP A 218 -4.26 -2.87 -15.46
C ASP A 218 -3.15 -2.14 -16.26
N MET A 219 -2.13 -2.85 -16.78
CA MET A 219 -1.04 -2.32 -17.63
C MET A 219 -1.14 -2.85 -19.07
N PRO A 220 -0.38 -2.31 -20.04
CA PRO A 220 -0.42 -2.76 -21.42
C PRO A 220 -0.01 -4.23 -21.55
N GLY A 221 -0.72 -4.96 -22.41
CA GLY A 221 -0.42 -6.38 -22.66
C GLY A 221 -0.64 -7.29 -21.46
N VAL A 222 -1.67 -7.01 -20.63
CA VAL A 222 -2.04 -7.82 -19.44
C VAL A 222 -1.89 -9.31 -19.74
N ALA A 223 -1.10 -10.02 -18.93
CA ALA A 223 -0.88 -11.45 -19.11
C ALA A 223 -2.16 -12.24 -18.85
N SER A 224 -2.36 -13.31 -19.62
CA SER A 224 -3.40 -14.29 -19.32
C SER A 224 -3.09 -15.02 -18.01
N LYS A 225 -4.13 -15.56 -17.37
CA LYS A 225 -3.97 -16.37 -16.16
C LYS A 225 -3.13 -17.61 -16.46
N GLU A 226 -3.38 -18.23 -17.61
CA GLU A 226 -2.71 -19.44 -18.08
C GLU A 226 -1.20 -19.18 -18.24
N ASP A 227 -0.82 -18.07 -18.87
CA ASP A 227 0.59 -17.71 -19.06
C ASP A 227 1.25 -17.35 -17.74
N ALA A 228 0.58 -16.58 -16.86
CA ALA A 228 1.08 -16.24 -15.53
C ALA A 228 1.30 -17.50 -14.66
N GLN A 229 0.40 -18.49 -14.75
CA GLN A 229 0.52 -19.76 -14.04
C GLN A 229 1.65 -20.61 -14.61
N LYS A 230 1.80 -20.62 -15.94
CA LYS A 230 2.89 -21.34 -16.60
C LYS A 230 4.25 -20.79 -16.19
N ALA A 231 4.44 -19.48 -16.31
CA ALA A 231 5.74 -18.83 -16.13
C ALA A 231 6.13 -18.59 -14.66
N ILE A 232 5.21 -18.06 -13.83
CA ILE A 232 5.55 -17.62 -12.47
C ILE A 232 4.67 -18.23 -11.36
N LYS A 233 3.80 -19.19 -11.70
CA LYS A 233 2.89 -19.88 -10.76
C LYS A 233 1.96 -18.92 -10.01
N LYS A 234 1.58 -17.80 -10.63
CA LYS A 234 0.61 -16.82 -10.11
C LYS A 234 -0.62 -16.75 -11.03
N ASN A 235 -1.71 -16.21 -10.53
CA ASN A 235 -2.94 -16.02 -11.32
C ASN A 235 -2.95 -14.71 -12.12
N ASP A 236 -2.05 -13.79 -11.79
CA ASP A 236 -1.88 -12.49 -12.42
C ASP A 236 -0.43 -12.02 -12.25
N ILE A 237 -0.04 -11.00 -13.02
CA ILE A 237 1.22 -10.29 -12.82
C ILE A 237 0.93 -9.03 -12.00
N ARG A 238 1.79 -8.76 -11.02
CA ARG A 238 1.75 -7.57 -10.16
C ARG A 238 3.15 -6.99 -10.11
N LYS A 239 3.25 -5.78 -9.59
CA LYS A 239 4.50 -5.08 -9.25
C LYS A 239 5.65 -6.03 -8.91
N TYR A 240 6.75 -5.89 -9.62
CA TYR A 240 8.00 -6.60 -9.37
C TYR A 240 9.17 -5.64 -9.67
N LEU A 241 10.36 -5.94 -9.17
CA LEU A 241 11.59 -5.20 -9.47
C LEU A 241 12.33 -5.83 -10.65
N PRO A 242 13.02 -5.05 -11.49
CA PRO A 242 13.71 -5.58 -12.67
C PRO A 242 14.80 -6.59 -12.30
N ALA A 243 15.44 -6.42 -11.14
CA ALA A 243 16.47 -7.32 -10.63
C ALA A 243 15.97 -8.76 -10.39
N ALA A 244 14.65 -8.96 -10.27
CA ALA A 244 14.01 -10.25 -10.05
C ALA A 244 13.68 -11.01 -11.36
N ARG A 245 14.14 -10.51 -12.51
CA ARG A 245 13.99 -11.14 -13.83
C ARG A 245 15.36 -11.37 -14.49
N ASN A 246 15.44 -12.37 -15.36
CA ASN A 246 16.61 -12.59 -16.22
C ASN A 246 16.66 -11.55 -17.33
N ASP A 247 15.50 -11.23 -17.92
CA ASP A 247 15.30 -10.00 -18.71
C ASP A 247 14.48 -9.00 -17.87
N PRO A 248 15.07 -7.86 -17.47
CA PRO A 248 14.40 -6.77 -16.76
C PRO A 248 13.05 -6.31 -17.32
N SER A 249 12.79 -6.54 -18.62
CA SER A 249 11.61 -6.08 -19.35
C SER A 249 10.60 -7.20 -19.65
N ASP A 250 10.89 -8.44 -19.23
CA ASP A 250 10.03 -9.59 -19.49
C ASP A 250 9.60 -10.24 -18.17
N TRP A 251 8.33 -10.02 -17.81
CA TRP A 251 7.73 -10.54 -16.59
C TRP A 251 7.80 -12.06 -16.50
N SER A 252 7.88 -12.77 -17.63
CA SER A 252 7.87 -14.24 -17.69
C SER A 252 9.21 -14.87 -17.31
N THR A 253 10.29 -14.08 -17.32
CA THR A 253 11.66 -14.55 -17.07
C THR A 253 12.04 -14.50 -15.59
N ALA A 254 11.15 -14.91 -14.69
CA ALA A 254 11.40 -14.92 -13.26
C ALA A 254 12.68 -15.70 -12.91
N LYS A 255 13.52 -15.10 -12.05
CA LYS A 255 14.67 -15.78 -11.46
C LYS A 255 14.23 -16.91 -10.54
N SER A 256 15.14 -17.84 -10.29
CA SER A 256 14.89 -18.98 -9.38
C SER A 256 14.60 -18.50 -7.95
N PRO A 257 13.83 -19.26 -7.15
CA PRO A 257 13.60 -18.94 -5.74
C PRO A 257 14.89 -18.70 -4.94
N GLU A 258 15.96 -19.44 -5.25
CA GLU A 258 17.27 -19.31 -4.60
C GLU A 258 17.94 -17.97 -4.90
N GLU A 259 17.86 -17.50 -6.14
CA GLU A 259 18.36 -16.18 -6.53
C GLU A 259 17.53 -15.06 -5.90
N ILE A 260 16.20 -15.19 -5.88
CA ILE A 260 15.31 -14.23 -5.23
C ILE A 260 15.63 -14.14 -3.72
N ALA A 261 15.85 -15.28 -3.06
CA ALA A 261 16.24 -15.30 -1.64
C ALA A 261 17.57 -14.57 -1.40
N LYS A 262 18.56 -14.72 -2.29
CA LYS A 262 19.83 -13.99 -2.20
C LYS A 262 19.64 -12.48 -2.38
N ILE A 263 18.85 -12.05 -3.36
CA ILE A 263 18.55 -10.62 -3.58
C ILE A 263 17.84 -10.04 -2.35
N LYS A 264 16.84 -10.75 -1.82
CA LYS A 264 16.12 -10.32 -0.61
C LYS A 264 17.05 -10.21 0.59
N ALA A 265 17.90 -11.20 0.83
CA ALA A 265 18.86 -11.20 1.94
C ALA A 265 19.88 -10.06 1.84
N ALA A 266 20.22 -9.63 0.62
CA ALA A 266 21.05 -8.47 0.38
C ALA A 266 20.31 -7.13 0.53
N GLY A 267 19.00 -7.13 0.79
CA GLY A 267 18.17 -5.91 0.87
C GLY A 267 17.70 -5.37 -0.47
N GLY A 268 17.80 -6.14 -1.56
CA GLY A 268 17.41 -5.71 -2.91
C GLY A 268 15.90 -5.68 -3.15
N PHE A 269 15.10 -5.24 -2.17
CA PHE A 269 13.64 -5.12 -2.26
C PHE A 269 13.20 -3.71 -1.84
N ALA A 270 12.03 -3.28 -2.29
CA ALA A 270 11.43 -2.03 -1.83
C ALA A 270 10.27 -2.31 -0.87
N ASP A 271 10.27 -1.72 0.31
CA ASP A 271 9.12 -1.75 1.21
C ASP A 271 7.92 -1.07 0.55
N LEU A 272 6.73 -1.57 0.81
CA LEU A 272 5.46 -1.10 0.27
C LEU A 272 4.41 -1.06 1.39
N ILE A 273 4.26 0.11 1.98
CA ILE A 273 3.27 0.39 3.01
C ILE A 273 2.00 0.90 2.35
N GLN A 274 0.83 0.34 2.69
CA GLN A 274 -0.43 0.83 2.14
C GLN A 274 -1.52 1.01 3.18
N TRP A 275 -2.02 2.24 3.26
CA TRP A 275 -3.27 2.55 3.92
C TRP A 275 -4.43 2.40 2.95
N ARG A 276 -5.52 1.81 3.44
CA ARG A 276 -6.73 1.46 2.71
C ARG A 276 -7.96 1.90 3.48
N ALA A 277 -8.75 2.79 2.90
CA ALA A 277 -9.85 3.42 3.59
C ALA A 277 -10.95 2.44 4.02
N ALA A 278 -11.35 1.49 3.17
CA ALA A 278 -12.36 0.50 3.51
C ALA A 278 -11.78 -0.67 4.33
N ARG A 279 -10.54 -1.04 4.00
CA ARG A 279 -9.95 -2.30 4.46
C ARG A 279 -9.10 -2.20 5.72
N SER A 280 -8.56 -1.04 6.07
CA SER A 280 -7.59 -0.95 7.18
C SER A 280 -7.88 0.18 8.15
N ASN A 281 -8.56 1.23 7.68
CA ASN A 281 -8.84 2.43 8.44
C ASN A 281 -9.55 2.15 9.77
N ALA A 282 -10.66 1.41 9.74
CA ALA A 282 -11.53 1.25 10.91
C ALA A 282 -10.89 0.51 12.10
N ILE A 283 -9.81 -0.23 11.84
CA ILE A 283 -9.05 -0.95 12.87
C ILE A 283 -7.69 -0.30 13.14
N GLY A 284 -7.36 0.82 12.48
CA GLY A 284 -6.08 1.52 12.63
C GLY A 284 -4.89 0.78 12.02
N GLY A 285 -5.14 -0.13 11.06
CA GLY A 285 -4.11 -0.91 10.39
C GLY A 285 -3.56 -0.26 9.12
N VAL A 286 -2.46 -0.82 8.64
CA VAL A 286 -1.86 -0.58 7.31
C VAL A 286 -1.27 -1.88 6.79
N ASP A 287 -1.30 -2.11 5.48
CA ASP A 287 -0.62 -3.27 4.91
C ASP A 287 0.90 -3.13 5.07
N ASP A 288 1.54 -4.19 5.55
CA ASP A 288 2.99 -4.38 5.58
C ASP A 288 3.42 -5.30 4.43
N GLY A 289 4.03 -4.71 3.40
CA GLY A 289 4.43 -5.45 2.22
C GLY A 289 5.72 -4.95 1.63
N TYR A 290 6.19 -5.66 0.60
CA TYR A 290 7.38 -5.31 -0.16
C TYR A 290 7.22 -5.74 -1.62
N VAL A 291 8.05 -5.17 -2.48
CA VAL A 291 8.15 -5.53 -3.89
C VAL A 291 9.53 -6.10 -4.18
N LEU A 292 9.56 -7.31 -4.73
CA LEU A 292 10.75 -7.95 -5.29
C LEU A 292 10.33 -8.73 -6.55
N GLU A 293 10.18 -10.04 -6.50
CA GLU A 293 9.77 -10.87 -7.62
C GLU A 293 8.27 -10.77 -7.92
N PHE A 294 7.54 -10.29 -6.92
CA PHE A 294 6.13 -10.04 -6.93
C PHE A 294 5.81 -8.98 -5.86
N ARG A 295 4.54 -8.58 -5.80
CA ARG A 295 4.02 -7.78 -4.68
C ARG A 295 3.68 -8.71 -3.52
N ASN A 296 4.52 -8.68 -2.50
CA ASN A 296 4.47 -9.57 -1.35
C ASN A 296 4.01 -8.85 -0.08
N PHE A 297 3.74 -9.64 0.96
CA PHE A 297 3.50 -9.18 2.32
C PHE A 297 4.65 -9.71 3.18
N ASP A 298 5.07 -8.94 4.18
CA ASP A 298 6.06 -9.40 5.15
C ASP A 298 5.37 -10.16 6.30
N SER A 299 5.86 -10.04 7.54
CA SER A 299 5.36 -10.79 8.68
C SER A 299 3.96 -10.33 9.16
N GLY A 300 3.51 -9.15 8.72
CA GLY A 300 2.18 -8.62 9.00
C GLY A 300 1.05 -9.36 8.30
N LYS A 301 -0.15 -9.30 8.89
CA LYS A 301 -1.35 -9.81 8.23
C LYS A 301 -1.90 -8.78 7.25
N ASN A 302 -2.44 -9.30 6.15
CA ASN A 302 -3.11 -8.46 5.17
C ASN A 302 -4.56 -8.15 5.58
N HIS A 303 -5.06 -7.01 5.11
CA HIS A 303 -6.37 -6.51 5.50
C HIS A 303 -7.47 -6.80 4.47
N PHE A 304 -7.46 -7.98 3.87
CA PHE A 304 -8.46 -8.36 2.85
C PHE A 304 -8.93 -9.81 3.00
N ALA A 305 -9.16 -10.24 4.24
CA ALA A 305 -9.76 -11.53 4.54
C ALA A 305 -11.17 -11.61 3.91
N SER A 306 -11.33 -12.52 2.94
CA SER A 306 -12.61 -12.79 2.28
C SER A 306 -13.68 -13.12 3.30
N ASN A 307 -14.79 -12.38 3.25
CA ASN A 307 -16.00 -12.73 3.97
C ASN A 307 -16.77 -13.87 3.30
N MET A 308 -16.35 -14.38 2.13
CA MET A 308 -16.94 -15.58 1.54
C MET A 308 -16.23 -16.84 2.04
N ASP A 309 -17.00 -17.82 2.49
CA ASP A 309 -16.51 -19.19 2.70
C ASP A 309 -16.43 -19.92 1.36
N ALA A 310 -15.24 -20.45 1.05
CA ALA A 310 -14.98 -21.07 -0.25
C ALA A 310 -15.74 -22.40 -0.46
N LYS A 311 -16.11 -23.10 0.63
CA LYS A 311 -16.80 -24.39 0.59
C LYS A 311 -18.31 -24.19 0.52
N THR A 312 -18.87 -23.39 1.42
CA THR A 312 -20.33 -23.22 1.51
C THR A 312 -20.88 -22.20 0.54
N LYS A 313 -20.02 -21.34 -0.05
CA LYS A 313 -20.42 -20.20 -0.89
C LYS A 313 -21.36 -19.23 -0.15
N GLN A 314 -21.21 -19.15 1.17
CA GLN A 314 -21.94 -18.22 2.03
C GLN A 314 -20.99 -17.24 2.71
N PRO A 315 -21.48 -16.06 3.13
CA PRO A 315 -20.73 -15.18 3.98
C PRO A 315 -20.30 -15.89 5.27
N ARG A 316 -19.15 -15.49 5.83
CA ARG A 316 -18.61 -16.02 7.08
C ARG A 316 -19.17 -15.27 8.29
N PHE A 317 -19.39 -13.97 8.11
CA PHE A 317 -19.90 -13.07 9.13
C PHE A 317 -21.00 -12.18 8.56
N MET A 318 -21.94 -11.83 9.44
CA MET A 318 -23.00 -10.83 9.23
C MET A 318 -22.91 -9.74 10.30
N PHE A 319 -23.62 -8.64 10.11
CA PHE A 319 -23.71 -7.63 11.15
C PHE A 319 -24.55 -8.13 12.33
N ASP A 320 -24.10 -7.79 13.54
CA ASP A 320 -24.88 -7.90 14.76
C ASP A 320 -25.94 -6.80 14.77
N ALA A 321 -27.21 -7.17 14.63
CA ALA A 321 -28.31 -6.21 14.56
C ALA A 321 -28.42 -5.33 15.81
N ALA A 322 -28.05 -5.84 16.99
CA ALA A 322 -28.10 -5.06 18.23
C ALA A 322 -27.02 -3.96 18.28
N LYS A 323 -25.87 -4.19 17.62
CA LYS A 323 -24.74 -3.26 17.63
C LYS A 323 -24.66 -2.36 16.41
N PHE A 324 -25.04 -2.88 15.25
CA PHE A 324 -25.00 -2.17 13.97
C PHE A 324 -26.35 -1.54 13.57
N GLY A 325 -27.44 -1.98 14.22
CA GLY A 325 -28.81 -1.55 13.93
C GLY A 325 -29.50 -2.36 12.82
N SER A 326 -28.78 -3.23 12.13
CA SER A 326 -29.31 -4.15 11.12
C SER A 326 -28.37 -5.33 10.92
N LYS A 327 -28.88 -6.41 10.32
CA LYS A 327 -28.07 -7.59 9.97
C LYS A 327 -27.31 -7.47 8.64
N ALA A 328 -27.70 -6.51 7.81
CA ALA A 328 -27.22 -6.26 6.46
C ALA A 328 -27.30 -4.76 6.14
N VAL A 329 -26.65 -4.36 5.06
CA VAL A 329 -26.87 -3.04 4.43
C VAL A 329 -27.53 -3.20 3.06
N THR A 330 -28.08 -2.12 2.53
CA THR A 330 -28.68 -2.07 1.19
C THR A 330 -27.96 -1.05 0.31
N ALA A 331 -28.14 -1.13 -1.02
CA ALA A 331 -27.45 -0.28 -1.97
C ALA A 331 -27.71 1.24 -1.75
N ASP A 332 -28.90 1.59 -1.28
CA ASP A 332 -29.27 2.97 -0.94
C ASP A 332 -28.62 3.48 0.36
N GLN A 333 -28.05 2.60 1.19
CA GLN A 333 -27.35 2.97 2.43
C GLN A 333 -25.86 3.24 2.24
N LEU A 334 -25.31 2.89 1.07
CA LEU A 334 -23.90 3.12 0.75
C LEU A 334 -23.57 4.61 0.84
N ARG A 335 -22.39 4.94 1.38
CA ARG A 335 -21.85 6.31 1.51
C ARG A 335 -22.62 7.22 2.48
N LYS A 336 -23.67 6.72 3.14
CA LYS A 336 -24.44 7.47 4.16
C LYS A 336 -23.90 7.25 5.58
N LYS A 337 -23.24 6.12 5.81
CA LYS A 337 -22.55 5.78 7.05
C LYS A 337 -21.40 4.82 6.77
N ASP A 338 -20.51 4.67 7.74
CA ASP A 338 -19.46 3.66 7.69
C ASP A 338 -20.03 2.23 7.82
N ASN A 339 -19.66 1.36 6.89
CA ASN A 339 -20.22 0.01 6.75
C ASN A 339 -19.15 -1.08 6.97
N TYR A 340 -18.25 -0.87 7.93
CA TYR A 340 -17.19 -1.82 8.23
C TYR A 340 -17.75 -3.03 9.01
N LEU A 341 -17.55 -4.23 8.48
CA LEU A 341 -17.83 -5.47 9.21
C LEU A 341 -16.59 -5.88 9.99
N ILE A 342 -16.60 -5.65 11.31
CA ILE A 342 -15.48 -5.88 12.22
C ILE A 342 -15.84 -7.06 13.13
N LYS A 343 -15.12 -8.17 12.94
CA LYS A 343 -15.28 -9.39 13.72
C LYS A 343 -15.13 -9.09 15.21
N ASP A 344 -16.02 -9.66 16.02
CA ASP A 344 -16.05 -9.55 17.48
C ASP A 344 -16.40 -8.14 18.02
N VAL A 345 -16.57 -7.14 17.13
CA VAL A 345 -17.05 -5.79 17.48
C VAL A 345 -18.51 -5.64 17.08
N ASN A 346 -18.80 -5.63 15.78
CA ASN A 346 -20.15 -5.51 15.21
C ASN A 346 -20.48 -6.66 14.24
N GLY A 347 -19.58 -7.63 14.07
CA GLY A 347 -19.77 -8.81 13.25
C GLY A 347 -19.91 -10.09 14.08
N ILE A 348 -20.90 -10.91 13.74
CA ILE A 348 -21.19 -12.23 14.32
C ILE A 348 -21.12 -13.31 13.23
N PRO A 349 -20.96 -14.61 13.57
CA PRO A 349 -21.02 -15.69 12.59
C PRO A 349 -22.29 -15.59 11.73
N PHE A 350 -22.15 -15.87 10.44
CA PHE A 350 -23.26 -15.83 9.51
C PHE A 350 -24.31 -16.90 9.86
N ASP A 351 -25.57 -16.47 9.92
CA ASP A 351 -26.75 -17.35 10.06
C ASP A 351 -27.52 -17.40 8.73
N ALA A 352 -27.55 -18.57 8.09
CA ALA A 352 -28.27 -18.77 6.84
C ALA A 352 -29.79 -18.62 6.99
N ASN A 353 -30.32 -18.82 8.21
CA ASN A 353 -31.75 -18.78 8.51
C ASN A 353 -32.22 -17.41 9.01
N ALA A 354 -31.36 -16.38 8.98
CA ALA A 354 -31.69 -15.04 9.44
C ALA A 354 -32.79 -14.33 8.61
N GLY A 355 -33.40 -14.97 7.60
CA GLY A 355 -34.46 -14.42 6.75
C GLY A 355 -33.96 -13.40 5.73
N TRP A 356 -32.92 -13.76 4.97
CA TRP A 356 -32.28 -12.90 3.97
C TRP A 356 -33.24 -12.48 2.85
N LYS A 357 -33.18 -11.20 2.48
CA LYS A 357 -34.01 -10.61 1.42
C LYS A 357 -33.15 -10.27 0.22
N GLU A 358 -33.72 -10.37 -0.98
CA GLU A 358 -33.04 -9.90 -2.18
C GLU A 358 -32.60 -8.45 -1.99
N GLY A 359 -31.33 -8.18 -2.27
CA GLY A 359 -30.73 -6.88 -2.09
C GLY A 359 -30.01 -6.67 -0.77
N ASP A 360 -30.14 -7.56 0.21
CA ASP A 360 -29.30 -7.56 1.41
C ASP A 360 -27.83 -7.68 1.03
N MET A 361 -26.97 -6.87 1.66
CA MET A 361 -25.54 -6.83 1.37
C MET A 361 -24.70 -6.95 2.63
N LEU A 362 -23.57 -7.64 2.49
CA LEU A 362 -22.52 -7.76 3.49
C LEU A 362 -21.17 -7.39 2.86
N PRO A 363 -20.27 -6.70 3.59
CA PRO A 363 -18.94 -6.37 3.06
C PRO A 363 -18.21 -7.59 2.52
N ARG A 364 -17.55 -7.44 1.36
CA ARG A 364 -16.76 -8.52 0.75
C ARG A 364 -15.61 -8.99 1.63
N TYR A 365 -15.05 -8.07 2.40
CA TYR A 365 -14.01 -8.35 3.38
C TYR A 365 -14.49 -7.98 4.77
N PHE A 366 -14.16 -8.82 5.75
CA PHE A 366 -14.33 -8.48 7.16
C PHE A 366 -12.98 -8.00 7.72
N LEU A 367 -13.06 -7.18 8.77
CA LEU A 367 -11.91 -6.67 9.49
C LEU A 367 -11.77 -7.40 10.81
N GLN A 368 -10.55 -7.52 11.29
CA GLN A 368 -10.26 -8.16 12.56
C GLN A 368 -9.17 -7.34 13.27
N PRO A 369 -9.46 -6.73 14.44
CA PRO A 369 -8.52 -5.83 15.11
C PRO A 369 -7.15 -6.42 15.39
N LYS A 370 -7.06 -7.73 15.64
CA LYS A 370 -5.77 -8.40 15.88
C LYS A 370 -4.85 -8.41 14.66
N ASP A 371 -5.37 -8.16 13.46
CA ASP A 371 -4.60 -8.20 12.23
C ASP A 371 -3.70 -6.97 12.04
N VAL A 372 -3.84 -5.95 12.90
CA VAL A 372 -2.84 -4.86 13.02
C VAL A 372 -1.52 -5.31 13.64
N THR A 373 -1.44 -6.54 14.16
CA THR A 373 -0.18 -7.07 14.70
C THR A 373 0.80 -7.27 13.56
N GLY A 374 1.94 -6.57 13.60
CA GLY A 374 2.93 -6.58 12.53
C GLY A 374 2.51 -5.75 11.30
N SER A 375 1.48 -4.91 11.41
CA SER A 375 1.27 -3.87 10.39
C SER A 375 2.42 -2.89 10.41
N ALA A 376 2.73 -2.36 9.22
CA ALA A 376 3.83 -1.45 8.97
C ALA A 376 3.78 -0.21 9.83
#